data_AF-A0A1F4VDF1-F1
#
_entry.id   AF-A0A1F4VDF1-F1
#
_cell.length_a   1.000
_cell.length_b   1.000
_cell.length_c   1.000
_cell.angle_alpha   90.00
_cell.angle_beta   90.00
_cell.angle_gamma   90.00
#
_symmetry.space_group_name_H-M   'P 1'
#
loop_
_entity.id
_entity.type
_entity.pdbx_description
1 polymer ?
#
loop_
_entity_poly.entity_id
_entity_poly.type
_entity_poly.pdbx_seq_one_letter_code
_entity_poly.pdbx_strand_id
1 'polypeptide(L)'
;MENGSIQKRIEIIETLSKELKSLNEMLKESLEKDPTYMKSEEEKSKIREEVKVAKNKAEEKSDVKNILMEIKEKRDEIKEAKETLSLELVEYYRQNSILTIEDGEGRVREMKISVRLSNPKPQ
;
A
#
# COMPACT_ATOMS: atom_id res chain seq x y z
N MET A 1 -2.84 29.66 29.53
CA MET A 1 -4.20 29.54 28.95
C MET A 1 -4.11 29.17 27.47
N GLU A 2 -3.54 28.01 27.13
CA GLU A 2 -3.40 27.54 25.72
C GLU A 2 -4.14 26.22 25.44
N ASN A 3 -4.28 25.34 26.43
CA ASN A 3 -4.94 24.04 26.24
C ASN A 3 -6.45 24.13 26.01
N GLY A 4 -7.13 25.18 26.47
CA GLY A 4 -8.59 25.31 26.35
C GLY A 4 -9.06 25.56 24.91
N SER A 5 -8.26 26.22 24.07
CA SER A 5 -8.58 26.40 22.64
C SER A 5 -8.28 25.13 21.83
N ILE A 6 -7.22 24.40 22.19
CA ILE A 6 -6.87 23.11 21.60
C ILE A 6 -7.93 22.06 21.94
N GLN A 7 -8.34 21.95 23.22
CA GLN A 7 -9.39 21.02 23.66
C GLN A 7 -10.73 21.29 22.95
N LYS A 8 -11.17 22.55 22.87
CA LYS A 8 -12.37 22.93 22.10
C LYS A 8 -12.27 22.55 20.62
N ARG A 9 -11.09 22.71 20.00
CA ARG A 9 -10.87 22.30 18.60
C ARG A 9 -10.94 20.78 18.44
N ILE A 10 -10.41 20.01 19.39
CA ILE A 10 -10.52 18.55 19.40
C ILE A 10 -11.99 18.12 19.49
N GLU A 11 -12.75 18.69 20.43
CA GLU A 11 -14.19 18.39 20.60
C GLU A 11 -15.00 18.72 19.33
N ILE A 12 -14.71 19.85 18.68
CA ILE A 12 -15.32 20.23 17.40
C ILE A 12 -14.98 19.20 16.32
N ILE A 13 -13.71 18.80 16.20
CA ILE A 13 -13.27 17.81 15.20
C ILE A 13 -13.94 16.46 15.44
N GLU A 14 -14.03 16.00 16.70
CA GLU A 14 -14.69 14.74 17.04
C GLU A 14 -16.19 14.77 16.72
N THR A 15 -16.85 15.89 16.99
CA THR A 15 -18.27 16.08 16.68
C THR A 15 -18.51 16.05 15.19
N LEU A 16 -17.76 16.87 14.42
CA LEU A 16 -17.84 16.90 12.96
C LEU A 16 -17.50 15.54 12.33
N SER A 17 -16.54 14.80 12.90
CA SER A 17 -16.17 13.46 12.40
C SER A 17 -17.30 12.45 12.60
N LYS A 18 -18.00 12.51 13.75
CA LYS A 18 -19.17 11.65 14.02
C LYS A 18 -20.34 11.99 13.10
N GLU A 19 -20.62 13.28 12.92
CA GLU A 19 -21.67 13.75 12.01
C GLU A 19 -21.39 13.33 10.56
N LEU A 20 -20.14 13.53 10.10
CA LEU A 20 -19.71 13.13 8.77
C LEU A 20 -19.87 11.62 8.56
N LYS A 21 -19.52 10.80 9.57
CA LYS A 21 -19.72 9.35 9.50
C LYS A 21 -21.21 8.99 9.33
N SER A 22 -22.07 9.59 10.15
CA SER A 22 -23.52 9.38 10.07
C SER A 22 -24.09 9.78 8.70
N LEU A 23 -23.71 10.95 8.18
CA LEU A 23 -24.14 11.41 6.85
C LEU A 23 -23.70 10.47 5.73
N ASN A 24 -22.49 9.92 5.80
CA ASN A 24 -22.02 8.93 4.83
C ASN A 24 -22.81 7.63 4.90
N GLU A 25 -23.17 7.16 6.10
CA GLU A 25 -24.02 5.97 6.28
C GLU A 25 -25.43 6.22 5.70
N MET A 26 -26.04 7.36 6.01
CA MET A 26 -27.35 7.75 5.45
C MET A 26 -27.32 7.89 3.92
N LEU A 27 -26.27 8.48 3.37
CA LEU A 27 -26.07 8.59 1.92
C LEU A 27 -25.97 7.21 1.29
N LYS A 28 -25.16 6.32 1.88
CA LYS A 28 -25.00 4.94 1.40
C LYS A 28 -26.34 4.21 1.39
N GLU A 29 -27.08 4.26 2.50
CA GLU A 29 -28.42 3.64 2.57
C GLU A 29 -29.39 4.21 1.54
N SER A 30 -29.31 5.52 1.27
CA SER A 30 -30.19 6.18 0.30
C SER A 30 -29.87 5.72 -1.13
N LEU A 31 -28.59 5.60 -1.47
CA LEU A 31 -28.13 5.08 -2.75
C LEU A 31 -28.52 3.60 -2.92
N GLU A 32 -28.35 2.78 -1.88
CA GLU A 32 -28.71 1.35 -1.91
C GLU A 32 -30.23 1.11 -2.06
N LYS A 33 -31.06 2.10 -1.75
CA LYS A 33 -32.52 2.05 -1.96
C LYS A 33 -32.93 2.56 -3.35
N ASP A 34 -32.07 3.29 -4.06
CA ASP A 34 -32.36 3.80 -5.40
C ASP A 34 -32.24 2.68 -6.45
N PRO A 35 -33.32 2.33 -7.17
CA PRO A 35 -33.28 1.23 -8.14
C PRO A 35 -32.34 1.48 -9.32
N THR A 36 -32.08 2.74 -9.69
CA THR A 36 -31.21 3.09 -10.81
C THR A 36 -29.75 2.90 -10.41
N TYR A 37 -29.38 3.38 -9.22
CA TYR A 37 -28.07 3.18 -8.64
C TYR A 37 -27.75 1.69 -8.46
N MET A 38 -28.68 0.91 -7.90
CA MET A 38 -28.49 -0.53 -7.71
C MET A 38 -28.29 -1.28 -9.03
N LYS A 39 -29.08 -0.97 -10.07
CA LYS A 39 -28.87 -1.53 -11.42
C LYS A 39 -27.48 -1.17 -11.97
N SER A 40 -27.05 0.06 -11.78
CA SER A 40 -25.72 0.51 -12.22
C SER A 40 -24.58 -0.22 -11.49
N GLU A 41 -24.69 -0.43 -10.17
CA GLU A 41 -23.69 -1.21 -9.42
C GLU A 41 -23.70 -2.70 -9.81
N GLU A 42 -24.87 -3.28 -10.11
CA GLU A 42 -24.97 -4.65 -10.65
C GLU A 42 -24.30 -4.78 -12.02
N GLU A 43 -24.58 -3.86 -12.94
CA GLU A 43 -23.95 -3.83 -14.27
C GLU A 43 -22.44 -3.67 -14.17
N LYS A 44 -21.97 -2.75 -13.33
CA LYS A 44 -20.55 -2.57 -13.05
C LYS A 44 -19.92 -3.81 -12.43
N SER A 45 -20.64 -4.53 -11.57
CA SER A 45 -20.18 -5.82 -11.01
C SER A 45 -20.04 -6.88 -12.11
N LYS A 46 -21.03 -7.00 -13.00
CA LYS A 46 -20.99 -7.92 -14.16
C LYS A 46 -19.81 -7.61 -15.08
N ILE A 47 -19.64 -6.35 -15.47
CA ILE A 47 -18.51 -5.91 -16.31
C ILE A 47 -17.17 -6.21 -15.63
N ARG A 48 -17.06 -6.00 -14.31
CA ARG A 48 -15.83 -6.34 -13.57
C ARG A 48 -15.50 -7.83 -13.64
N GLU A 49 -16.51 -8.70 -13.48
CA GLU A 49 -16.29 -10.14 -13.60
C GLU A 49 -15.97 -10.55 -15.05
N GLU A 50 -16.64 -9.97 -16.04
CA GLU A 50 -16.33 -10.19 -17.47
C GLU A 50 -14.89 -9.79 -17.81
N VAL A 51 -14.44 -8.62 -17.35
CA VAL A 51 -13.05 -8.15 -17.52
C VAL A 51 -12.07 -9.10 -16.84
N LYS A 52 -12.38 -9.58 -15.64
CA LYS A 52 -11.55 -10.55 -14.92
C LYS A 52 -11.45 -11.87 -15.66
N VAL A 53 -12.56 -12.41 -16.17
CA VAL A 53 -12.57 -13.63 -16.99
C VAL A 53 -11.78 -13.43 -18.28
N ALA A 54 -11.97 -12.31 -18.98
CA ALA A 54 -11.25 -11.98 -20.19
C ALA A 54 -9.74 -11.85 -19.94
N LYS A 55 -9.35 -11.22 -18.82
CA LYS A 55 -7.96 -11.13 -18.37
C LYS A 55 -7.38 -12.52 -18.11
N ASN A 56 -8.04 -13.37 -17.32
CA ASN A 56 -7.55 -14.72 -17.05
C ASN A 56 -7.34 -15.53 -18.34
N LYS A 57 -8.28 -15.46 -19.28
CA LYS A 57 -8.13 -16.09 -20.61
C LYS A 57 -6.97 -15.51 -21.42
N ALA A 58 -6.72 -14.21 -21.31
CA ALA A 58 -5.57 -13.60 -21.96
C ALA A 58 -4.25 -14.06 -21.32
N GLU A 59 -4.20 -14.23 -19.99
CA GLU A 59 -3.04 -14.72 -19.26
C GLU A 59 -2.73 -16.21 -19.52
N GLU A 60 -3.71 -16.99 -19.94
CA GLU A 60 -3.51 -18.38 -20.41
C GLU A 60 -2.78 -18.48 -21.75
N LYS A 61 -2.75 -17.39 -22.53
CA LYS A 61 -2.01 -17.37 -23.80
C LYS A 61 -0.51 -17.47 -23.53
N SER A 62 0.18 -18.29 -24.33
CA SER A 62 1.57 -18.66 -24.08
C SER A 62 2.52 -17.47 -24.03
N ASP A 63 2.32 -16.46 -24.86
CA ASP A 63 3.08 -15.21 -24.90
C ASP A 63 2.91 -14.39 -23.62
N VAL A 64 1.67 -14.23 -23.16
CA VAL A 64 1.36 -13.49 -21.91
C VAL A 64 1.88 -14.25 -20.69
N LYS A 65 1.72 -15.58 -20.67
CA LYS A 65 2.22 -16.44 -19.58
C LYS A 65 3.74 -16.33 -19.43
N ASN A 66 4.47 -16.33 -20.54
CA ASN A 66 5.92 -16.16 -20.51
C ASN A 66 6.32 -14.80 -19.95
N ILE A 67 5.66 -13.72 -20.38
CA ILE A 67 5.89 -12.37 -19.83
C ILE A 67 5.60 -12.33 -18.32
N LEU A 68 4.51 -12.95 -17.86
CA LEU A 68 4.19 -13.01 -16.42
C LEU A 68 5.23 -13.78 -15.61
N MET A 69 5.81 -14.83 -16.19
CA MET A 69 6.89 -15.59 -15.59
C MET A 69 8.16 -14.75 -15.49
N GLU A 70 8.55 -14.07 -16.56
CA GLU A 70 9.70 -13.15 -16.56
C GLU A 70 9.51 -12.01 -15.54
N ILE A 71 8.32 -11.43 -15.44
CA ILE A 71 8.00 -10.41 -14.43
C ILE A 71 8.19 -10.97 -13.01
N LYS A 72 7.76 -12.21 -12.76
CA LYS A 72 7.92 -12.85 -11.46
C LYS A 72 9.40 -13.09 -11.15
N GLU A 73 10.16 -13.63 -12.10
CA GLU A 73 11.60 -13.85 -11.97
C GLU A 73 12.33 -12.54 -11.67
N LYS A 74 12.03 -11.45 -12.40
CA LYS A 74 12.63 -10.14 -12.11
C LYS A 74 12.25 -9.58 -10.74
N ARG A 75 11.06 -9.86 -10.24
CA ARG A 75 10.70 -9.47 -8.85
C ARG A 75 11.48 -10.25 -7.81
N ASP A 76 11.69 -11.53 -8.04
CA ASP A 76 12.45 -12.40 -7.15
C ASP A 76 13.94 -11.98 -7.16
N GLU A 77 14.54 -11.76 -8.34
CA GLU A 77 15.90 -11.20 -8.49
C GLU A 77 16.06 -9.86 -7.76
N ILE A 78 15.12 -8.92 -7.92
CA ILE A 78 15.14 -7.62 -7.23
C ILE A 78 15.08 -7.79 -5.71
N LYS A 79 14.29 -8.76 -5.23
CA LYS A 79 14.16 -9.02 -3.79
C LYS A 79 15.48 -9.55 -3.22
N GLU A 80 16.08 -10.54 -3.86
CA GLU A 80 17.37 -11.10 -3.46
C GLU A 80 18.49 -10.05 -3.50
N ALA A 81 18.52 -9.21 -4.54
CA ALA A 81 19.48 -8.11 -4.64
C ALA A 81 19.30 -7.09 -3.50
N LYS A 82 18.07 -6.77 -3.10
CA LYS A 82 17.80 -5.87 -1.96
C LYS A 82 18.19 -6.47 -0.62
N GLU A 83 17.98 -7.78 -0.43
CA GLU A 83 18.39 -8.48 0.78
C GLU A 83 19.92 -8.48 0.89
N THR A 84 20.61 -8.80 -0.21
CA THR A 84 22.07 -8.76 -0.31
C THR A 84 22.60 -7.35 -0.02
N LEU A 85 22.07 -6.33 -0.70
CA LEU A 85 22.43 -4.93 -0.47
C LEU A 85 22.22 -4.52 0.99
N SER A 86 21.14 -4.98 1.64
CA SER A 86 20.88 -4.65 3.05
C SER A 86 21.97 -5.20 3.97
N LEU A 87 22.45 -6.42 3.73
CA LEU A 87 23.55 -7.02 4.48
C LEU A 87 24.87 -6.27 4.24
N GLU A 88 25.17 -5.96 2.99
CA GLU A 88 26.36 -5.19 2.61
C GLU A 88 26.36 -3.79 3.23
N LEU A 89 25.22 -3.13 3.24
CA LEU A 89 25.05 -1.82 3.87
C LEU A 89 25.28 -1.89 5.39
N VAL A 90 24.76 -2.91 6.08
CA VAL A 90 25.04 -3.11 7.52
C VAL A 90 26.54 -3.32 7.76
N GLU A 91 27.19 -4.13 6.94
CA GLU A 91 28.63 -4.37 7.04
C GLU A 91 29.45 -3.11 6.76
N TYR A 92 29.09 -2.35 5.73
CA TYR A 92 29.73 -1.08 5.39
C TYR A 92 29.63 -0.07 6.53
N TYR A 93 28.46 0.06 7.15
CA TYR A 93 28.28 0.89 8.33
C TYR A 93 29.13 0.40 9.51
N ARG A 94 29.18 -0.92 9.75
CA ARG A 94 30.01 -1.52 10.82
C ARG A 94 31.49 -1.19 10.66
N GLN A 95 32.01 -1.20 9.44
CA GLN A 95 33.43 -0.96 9.15
C GLN A 95 33.79 0.53 9.16
N ASN A 96 32.94 1.37 8.58
CA ASN A 96 33.30 2.76 8.28
C ASN A 96 32.62 3.77 9.22
N SER A 97 31.60 3.36 9.98
CA SER A 97 30.76 4.24 10.81
C SER A 97 30.13 5.41 10.05
N ILE A 98 29.97 5.28 8.73
CA ILE A 98 29.38 6.28 7.84
C ILE A 98 28.05 5.76 7.31
N LEU A 99 27.02 6.62 7.30
CA LEU A 99 25.66 6.31 6.84
C LEU A 99 25.36 6.83 5.44
N THR A 100 26.36 7.32 4.72
CA THR A 100 26.20 7.84 3.37
C THR A 100 26.98 7.00 2.38
N ILE A 101 26.38 6.73 1.22
CA ILE A 101 27.02 6.04 0.10
C ILE A 101 26.78 6.83 -1.19
N GLU A 102 27.79 6.92 -2.04
CA GLU A 102 27.65 7.47 -3.39
C GLU A 102 27.19 6.35 -4.34
N ASP A 103 26.14 6.61 -5.12
CA ASP A 103 25.66 5.65 -6.12
C ASP A 103 26.43 5.76 -7.45
N GLY A 104 26.18 4.83 -8.38
CA GLY A 104 26.85 4.81 -9.68
C GLY A 104 26.58 6.01 -10.59
N GLU A 105 25.68 6.92 -10.20
CA GLU A 105 25.39 8.18 -10.89
C GLU A 105 26.00 9.40 -10.18
N GLY A 106 26.83 9.16 -9.15
CA GLY A 106 27.48 10.21 -8.36
C GLY A 106 26.56 10.87 -7.33
N ARG A 107 25.40 10.28 -7.03
CA ARG A 107 24.47 10.83 -6.04
C ARG A 107 24.75 10.22 -4.67
N VAL A 108 24.89 11.09 -3.67
CA VAL A 108 25.02 10.66 -2.28
C VAL A 108 23.64 10.30 -1.72
N ARG A 109 23.52 9.08 -1.19
CA ARG A 109 22.32 8.55 -0.54
C ARG A 109 22.60 8.27 0.91
N GLU A 110 21.63 8.59 1.77
CA GLU A 110 21.67 8.25 3.19
C GLU A 110 21.03 6.87 3.44
N MET A 111 21.71 6.06 4.25
CA MET A 111 21.30 4.75 4.68
C MET A 111 20.26 4.88 5.80
N LYS A 112 19.05 4.36 5.58
CA LYS A 112 18.01 4.32 6.61
C LYS A 112 17.98 2.95 7.31
N ILE A 113 18.54 2.89 8.52
CA ILE A 113 18.49 1.68 9.34
C ILE A 113 17.14 1.62 10.07
N SER A 114 16.37 0.55 9.89
CA SER A 114 15.10 0.32 10.59
C SER A 114 15.16 -0.98 11.38
N VAL A 115 15.46 -0.88 12.68
CA VAL A 115 15.38 -2.02 13.61
C VAL A 115 13.95 -2.09 14.16
N ARG A 116 13.28 -3.24 14.03
CA ARG A 116 11.97 -3.49 14.64
C ARG A 116 11.98 -4.83 15.37
N LEU A 117 11.34 -4.85 16.55
CA LEU A 117 11.04 -6.09 17.27
C LEU A 117 9.81 -6.76 16.64
N SER A 118 9.87 -8.07 16.40
CA SER A 118 8.68 -8.87 16.08
C SER A 118 7.88 -9.18 17.34
N ASN A 119 6.61 -9.57 17.17
CA ASN A 119 5.75 -9.97 18.29
C ASN A 119 6.43 -11.01 19.21
N PRO A 120 6.19 -10.95 20.53
CA PRO A 120 6.72 -11.93 21.48
C PRO A 120 6.24 -13.34 21.12
N LYS A 121 7.12 -14.33 21.26
CA LYS A 121 6.72 -15.74 21.17
C LYS A 121 5.82 -16.10 22.35
N PRO A 122 4.74 -16.88 22.17
CA PRO A 122 3.98 -17.41 23.30
C PRO A 122 4.90 -18.26 24.18
N GLN A 123 4.81 -18.05 25.50
CA GLN A 123 5.51 -18.83 26.53
C GLN A 123 4.94 -20.25 26.60
#